data_AF-A0A7Y7DHH2-F1
#
_entry.id   AF-A0A7Y7DHH2-F1
#
_cell.length_a   1.000
_cell.length_b   1.000
_cell.length_c   1.000
_cell.angle_alpha   90.00
_cell.angle_beta   90.00
_cell.angle_gamma   90.00
#
_symmetry.space_group_name_H-M   'P 1'
#
loop_
_entity.id
_entity.type
_entity.pdbx_description
1 polymer ?
#
loop_
_entity_poly.entity_id
_entity_poly.type
_entity_poly.pdbx_seq_one_letter_code
_entity_poly.pdbx_strand_id
1 'polypeptide(L)'
;MKRILFLFFAISSLFLSAQTVVFKLTDNKTTYNSSNCLTPKTDYSKVYLAFKKGDELDIKSFKLVITLNKKINYTFNSYNELRNTDPLSWLQDNKAFEQFKFINFAIEVVLPNDKKETQNFNVCLKGDTPKIVTRSFTNTTTKKKDYIEIPVSFATDRNDTKDSDLNDRFGGKRAEIQYGRVVVSIPYNHKLGEIERPSYWRLEFSEDPTKHVVIQSLKKQNKDDFFNQMKNRIAKNGKSTFLFVHGYNVSFADAAMRTAQITFDLRFSGEPVFYSWPSQGSTASYTIDEANIEWARLNMKNFLRDYLTKTEADDIYLVAHSMGNRGLTKALIELMNEHPDLKNKITEIILAAPDIDADVFRRDIAPQMVKKIQKPITLYVSSDDLALVASRKVHGNARAGDAGRGVVVVKGVETIDASGVDTSFLSHSYFATAKTIIEDILDLIKSGKRAAYRETLERVSRENVIYWKVKQGKD
;
A
#
# COMPACT_ATOMS: atom_id res chain seq x y z
N MET A 1 -40.17 -50.40 -61.79
CA MET A 1 -39.15 -50.53 -60.72
C MET A 1 -38.94 -49.15 -60.09
N LYS A 2 -38.75 -49.03 -58.77
CA LYS A 2 -38.60 -47.73 -58.09
C LYS A 2 -37.15 -47.22 -58.23
N ARG A 3 -36.96 -45.96 -58.64
CA ARG A 3 -35.72 -45.21 -58.36
C ARG A 3 -35.89 -44.52 -57.02
N ILE A 4 -34.94 -44.71 -56.10
CA ILE A 4 -34.94 -44.08 -54.78
C ILE A 4 -33.75 -43.11 -54.72
N LEU A 5 -34.02 -41.89 -54.26
CA LEU A 5 -33.03 -40.85 -54.00
C LEU A 5 -32.41 -41.10 -52.62
N PHE A 6 -31.08 -41.09 -52.52
CA PHE A 6 -30.36 -41.07 -51.24
C PHE A 6 -29.46 -39.83 -51.18
N LEU A 7 -29.65 -39.01 -50.15
CA LEU A 7 -28.73 -37.93 -49.81
C LEU A 7 -27.51 -38.53 -49.09
N PHE A 8 -26.31 -38.06 -49.42
CA PHE A 8 -25.13 -38.29 -48.61
C PHE A 8 -25.11 -37.33 -47.42
N PHE A 9 -25.14 -37.86 -46.20
CA PHE A 9 -24.84 -37.10 -44.99
C PHE A 9 -23.33 -37.12 -44.73
N ALA A 10 -22.66 -35.98 -44.90
CA ALA A 10 -21.24 -35.83 -44.57
C ALA A 10 -21.08 -35.53 -43.08
N ILE A 11 -20.76 -36.56 -42.27
CA ILE A 11 -20.43 -36.38 -40.86
C ILE A 11 -18.96 -35.96 -40.75
N SER A 12 -18.72 -34.67 -40.54
CA SER A 12 -17.39 -34.12 -40.26
C SER A 12 -16.96 -34.43 -38.82
N SER A 13 -16.11 -35.43 -38.64
CA SER A 13 -15.55 -35.77 -37.33
C SER A 13 -14.54 -34.71 -36.86
N LEU A 14 -15.03 -33.69 -36.16
CA LEU A 14 -14.20 -32.71 -35.44
C LEU A 14 -13.38 -33.43 -34.36
N PHE A 15 -12.07 -33.54 -34.59
CA PHE A 15 -11.13 -33.97 -33.56
C PHE A 15 -11.02 -32.88 -32.47
N LEU A 16 -11.72 -33.07 -31.35
CA LEU A 16 -11.43 -32.33 -30.12
C LEU A 16 -10.03 -32.74 -29.64
N SER A 17 -9.03 -31.89 -29.91
CA SER A 17 -7.73 -32.05 -29.30
C SER A 17 -7.85 -31.83 -27.78
N ALA A 18 -7.21 -32.68 -26.99
CA ALA A 18 -7.22 -32.51 -25.54
C ALA A 18 -6.44 -31.23 -25.18
N GLN A 19 -7.18 -30.20 -24.76
CA GLN A 19 -6.68 -29.06 -23.98
C GLN A 19 -5.95 -29.63 -22.76
N THR A 20 -4.70 -29.21 -22.59
CA THR A 20 -3.84 -29.57 -21.46
C THR A 20 -2.86 -28.42 -21.22
N VAL A 21 -2.78 -27.92 -19.99
CA VAL A 21 -1.96 -26.77 -19.64
C VAL A 21 -0.66 -27.26 -19.00
N VAL A 22 0.48 -26.78 -19.51
CA VAL A 22 1.81 -27.16 -19.02
C VAL A 22 2.66 -25.92 -18.93
N PHE A 23 3.29 -25.67 -17.77
CA PHE A 23 4.16 -24.54 -17.51
C PHE A 23 5.66 -24.89 -17.58
N LYS A 24 6.51 -23.87 -17.63
CA LYS A 24 7.98 -23.92 -17.47
C LYS A 24 8.47 -22.63 -16.80
N LEU A 25 9.52 -22.68 -15.98
CA LEU A 25 10.19 -21.46 -15.51
C LEU A 25 11.30 -21.07 -16.51
N THR A 26 11.34 -19.84 -17.01
CA THR A 26 12.28 -19.46 -18.10
C THR A 26 12.58 -17.96 -18.13
N ASP A 27 13.71 -17.56 -18.72
CA ASP A 27 14.07 -16.15 -19.01
C ASP A 27 14.04 -15.77 -20.51
N ASN A 28 13.22 -16.47 -21.30
CA ASN A 28 13.28 -16.55 -22.78
C ASN A 28 14.57 -17.16 -23.38
N LYS A 29 15.73 -17.14 -22.69
CA LYS A 29 17.01 -17.69 -23.18
C LYS A 29 17.33 -19.07 -22.60
N THR A 30 16.87 -19.30 -21.38
CA THR A 30 17.18 -20.38 -20.46
C THR A 30 15.86 -20.89 -19.90
N THR A 31 15.63 -22.20 -19.87
CA THR A 31 14.55 -22.80 -19.07
C THR A 31 15.18 -23.36 -17.79
N TYR A 32 14.74 -22.86 -16.63
CA TYR A 32 15.24 -23.26 -15.31
C TYR A 32 14.58 -24.56 -14.85
N ASN A 33 15.37 -25.44 -14.26
CA ASN A 33 15.01 -26.81 -13.89
C ASN A 33 16.09 -27.39 -12.96
N SER A 34 16.16 -28.72 -12.83
CA SER A 34 17.18 -29.42 -12.04
C SER A 34 18.62 -29.29 -12.55
N SER A 35 18.84 -28.75 -13.74
CA SER A 35 20.15 -28.60 -14.40
C SER A 35 20.54 -27.14 -14.62
N ASN A 36 19.58 -26.28 -14.95
CA ASN A 36 19.74 -24.83 -15.09
C ASN A 36 19.23 -24.14 -13.83
N CYS A 37 20.15 -23.74 -12.94
CA CYS A 37 19.81 -23.23 -11.62
C CYS A 37 19.51 -21.73 -11.58
N LEU A 38 18.70 -21.34 -10.61
CA LEU A 38 18.61 -19.95 -10.13
C LEU A 38 19.80 -19.65 -9.22
N THR A 39 20.34 -18.44 -9.31
CA THR A 39 21.54 -17.99 -8.58
C THR A 39 21.35 -16.56 -8.07
N PRO A 40 22.10 -16.08 -7.06
CA PRO A 40 22.05 -14.67 -6.65
C PRO A 40 22.41 -13.65 -7.76
N LYS A 41 23.02 -14.10 -8.87
CA LYS A 41 23.34 -13.28 -10.06
C LYS A 41 22.45 -13.57 -11.26
N THR A 42 21.42 -14.40 -11.11
CA THR A 42 20.42 -14.60 -12.17
C THR A 42 19.72 -13.27 -12.41
N ASP A 43 19.56 -12.89 -13.67
CA ASP A 43 18.87 -11.67 -14.03
C ASP A 43 17.36 -11.90 -13.91
N TYR A 44 16.87 -11.80 -12.67
CA TYR A 44 15.47 -12.09 -12.35
C TYR A 44 14.49 -11.21 -13.15
N SER A 45 14.92 -10.03 -13.63
CA SER A 45 14.18 -9.15 -14.58
C SER A 45 13.77 -9.76 -15.91
N LYS A 46 14.07 -11.05 -16.11
CA LYS A 46 13.66 -11.82 -17.29
C LYS A 46 12.95 -13.12 -16.93
N VAL A 47 12.96 -13.57 -15.67
CA VAL A 47 12.51 -14.91 -15.22
C VAL A 47 11.00 -14.92 -14.95
N TYR A 48 10.27 -15.82 -15.58
CA TYR A 48 8.81 -15.96 -15.43
C TYR A 48 8.33 -17.41 -15.60
N LEU A 49 7.10 -17.67 -15.13
CA LEU A 49 6.38 -18.92 -15.38
C LEU A 49 5.68 -18.81 -16.74
N ALA A 50 6.22 -19.46 -17.76
CA ALA A 50 5.69 -19.44 -19.11
C ALA A 50 4.84 -20.68 -19.40
N PHE A 51 3.84 -20.52 -20.26
CA PHE A 51 3.20 -21.67 -20.91
C PHE A 51 4.20 -22.40 -21.83
N LYS A 52 4.24 -23.71 -21.70
CA LYS A 52 4.87 -24.69 -22.61
C LYS A 52 3.80 -25.34 -23.52
N LYS A 53 2.56 -25.47 -23.05
CA LYS A 53 1.36 -25.83 -23.81
C LYS A 53 0.12 -25.22 -23.13
N GLY A 54 -0.88 -24.84 -23.93
CA GLY A 54 -2.07 -24.12 -23.49
C GLY A 54 -1.81 -22.64 -23.26
N ASP A 55 -2.85 -21.89 -22.90
CA ASP A 55 -2.76 -20.49 -22.47
C ASP A 55 -3.64 -20.22 -21.23
N GLU A 56 -3.89 -18.94 -20.92
CA GLU A 56 -4.63 -18.52 -19.73
C GLU A 56 -6.15 -18.73 -19.85
N LEU A 57 -6.71 -18.65 -21.05
CA LEU A 57 -8.14 -18.88 -21.31
C LEU A 57 -8.51 -20.36 -21.10
N ASP A 58 -7.51 -21.25 -21.12
CA ASP A 58 -7.62 -22.67 -20.76
C ASP A 58 -7.77 -22.90 -19.23
N ILE A 59 -7.77 -21.86 -18.38
CA ILE A 59 -7.73 -21.99 -16.91
C ILE A 59 -9.04 -21.49 -16.26
N LYS A 60 -9.81 -22.40 -15.67
CA LYS A 60 -10.99 -22.11 -14.82
C LYS A 60 -10.59 -21.77 -13.38
N SER A 61 -9.54 -22.40 -12.85
CA SER A 61 -8.91 -22.02 -11.58
C SER A 61 -7.47 -22.52 -11.51
N PHE A 62 -6.60 -21.81 -10.80
CA PHE A 62 -5.18 -22.11 -10.65
C PHE A 62 -4.76 -22.05 -9.19
N LYS A 63 -3.90 -22.97 -8.76
CA LYS A 63 -3.19 -22.94 -7.48
C LYS A 63 -1.75 -23.36 -7.69
N LEU A 64 -0.80 -22.68 -7.05
CA LEU A 64 0.61 -23.04 -7.02
C LEU A 64 1.09 -23.08 -5.58
N VAL A 65 1.67 -24.20 -5.17
CA VAL A 65 2.45 -24.29 -3.92
C VAL A 65 3.93 -24.29 -4.29
N ILE A 66 4.66 -23.26 -3.84
CA ILE A 66 6.13 -23.23 -3.88
C ILE A 66 6.65 -23.81 -2.56
N THR A 67 7.60 -24.74 -2.60
CA THR A 67 8.12 -25.42 -1.41
C THR A 67 9.65 -25.49 -1.41
N LEU A 68 10.27 -25.05 -0.31
CA LEU A 68 11.70 -25.27 -0.02
C LEU A 68 11.88 -26.49 0.89
N ASN A 69 11.00 -26.69 1.88
CA ASN A 69 10.94 -27.90 2.70
C ASN A 69 9.55 -28.05 3.36
N LYS A 70 9.31 -29.15 4.10
CA LYS A 70 8.01 -29.46 4.76
C LYS A 70 7.46 -28.37 5.70
N LYS A 71 8.28 -27.42 6.15
CA LYS A 71 7.88 -26.27 6.99
C LYS A 71 7.90 -24.93 6.24
N ILE A 72 8.59 -24.83 5.11
CA ILE A 72 8.77 -23.59 4.34
C ILE A 72 8.14 -23.79 2.96
N ASN A 73 6.90 -23.31 2.84
CA ASN A 73 6.14 -23.25 1.59
C ASN A 73 5.36 -21.93 1.49
N TYR A 74 4.93 -21.58 0.29
CA TYR A 74 4.04 -20.46 -0.02
C TYR A 74 2.97 -20.97 -0.99
N THR A 75 1.71 -20.56 -0.81
CA THR A 75 0.60 -20.98 -1.67
C THR A 75 -0.06 -19.78 -2.34
N PHE A 76 -0.14 -19.82 -3.66
CA PHE A 76 -0.93 -18.92 -4.49
C PHE A 76 -2.22 -19.64 -4.89
N ASN A 77 -3.35 -18.97 -4.78
CA ASN A 77 -4.71 -19.50 -4.99
C ASN A 77 -5.37 -18.93 -6.26
N SER A 78 -4.65 -18.09 -7.02
CA SER A 78 -4.98 -17.73 -8.39
C SER A 78 -3.74 -17.42 -9.23
N TYR A 79 -3.88 -17.48 -10.56
CA TYR A 79 -2.84 -17.03 -11.49
C TYR A 79 -2.67 -15.49 -11.50
N ASN A 80 -3.49 -14.75 -10.74
CA ASN A 80 -3.39 -13.31 -10.48
C ASN A 80 -2.93 -12.98 -9.03
N GLU A 81 -2.37 -13.96 -8.32
CA GLU A 81 -1.77 -13.81 -6.98
C GLU A 81 -0.23 -13.94 -7.04
N LEU A 82 0.26 -14.86 -7.88
CA LEU A 82 1.69 -15.15 -8.15
C LEU A 82 2.48 -13.89 -8.54
N ARG A 83 2.23 -13.40 -9.77
CA ARG A 83 2.04 -11.99 -10.39
C ARG A 83 2.52 -11.02 -9.21
N ASN A 84 1.77 -10.93 -8.11
CA ASN A 84 1.76 -9.80 -7.19
C ASN A 84 2.76 -9.94 -6.03
N THR A 85 3.46 -11.07 -5.95
CA THR A 85 4.31 -11.43 -4.81
C THR A 85 5.77 -11.46 -5.21
N ASP A 86 6.65 -11.20 -4.24
CA ASP A 86 8.09 -11.24 -4.41
C ASP A 86 8.69 -12.62 -4.04
N PRO A 87 9.02 -13.49 -5.02
CA PRO A 87 9.71 -14.74 -4.77
C PRO A 87 11.21 -14.55 -4.45
N LEU A 88 11.84 -13.42 -4.78
CA LEU A 88 13.26 -13.20 -4.52
C LEU A 88 13.48 -12.81 -3.06
N SER A 89 12.70 -11.87 -2.53
CA SER A 89 12.65 -11.56 -1.09
C SER A 89 12.27 -12.80 -0.30
N TRP A 90 11.21 -13.54 -0.69
CA TRP A 90 10.86 -14.81 -0.03
C TRP A 90 12.00 -15.84 -0.06
N LEU A 91 12.79 -15.91 -1.15
CA LEU A 91 13.98 -16.76 -1.22
C LEU A 91 15.14 -16.23 -0.35
N GLN A 92 15.30 -14.91 -0.19
CA GLN A 92 16.37 -14.31 0.60
C GLN A 92 16.07 -14.36 2.10
N ASP A 93 14.83 -14.05 2.52
CA ASP A 93 14.30 -14.20 3.88
C ASP A 93 14.49 -15.62 4.42
N ASN A 94 14.17 -16.62 3.58
CA ASN A 94 14.34 -18.03 3.89
C ASN A 94 15.77 -18.54 3.59
N LYS A 95 16.73 -17.65 3.32
CA LYS A 95 18.15 -17.93 3.05
C LYS A 95 18.37 -19.05 2.03
N ALA A 96 17.54 -19.09 1.01
CA ALA A 96 17.32 -20.30 0.23
C ALA A 96 18.53 -20.73 -0.58
N PHE A 97 19.30 -19.78 -1.10
CA PHE A 97 20.56 -20.03 -1.82
C PHE A 97 21.71 -20.49 -0.90
N GLU A 98 21.59 -20.31 0.42
CA GLU A 98 22.52 -20.85 1.43
C GLU A 98 22.09 -22.26 1.88
N GLN A 99 20.78 -22.48 2.08
CA GLN A 99 20.25 -23.64 2.82
C GLN A 99 19.63 -24.75 1.96
N PHE A 100 19.16 -24.46 0.74
CA PHE A 100 18.45 -25.44 -0.09
C PHE A 100 19.10 -25.59 -1.47
N LYS A 101 19.21 -26.83 -1.95
CA LYS A 101 19.74 -27.13 -3.30
C LYS A 101 18.67 -27.07 -4.40
N PHE A 102 17.40 -27.12 -4.01
CA PHE A 102 16.26 -27.12 -4.92
C PHE A 102 15.08 -26.37 -4.31
N ILE A 103 14.26 -25.81 -5.18
CA ILE A 103 12.92 -25.30 -4.91
C ILE A 103 11.93 -26.14 -5.72
N ASN A 104 10.81 -26.54 -5.11
CA ASN A 104 9.74 -27.29 -5.75
C ASN A 104 8.57 -26.35 -6.10
N PHE A 105 7.99 -26.53 -7.27
CA PHE A 105 6.76 -25.91 -7.72
C PHE A 105 5.72 -27.00 -7.95
N ALA A 106 4.59 -26.93 -7.25
CA ALA A 106 3.46 -27.85 -7.36
C ALA A 106 2.21 -27.07 -7.81
N ILE A 107 1.85 -27.21 -9.08
CA ILE A 107 0.73 -26.52 -9.71
C ILE A 107 -0.49 -27.45 -9.79
N GLU A 108 -1.64 -26.95 -9.42
CA GLU A 108 -2.96 -27.54 -9.65
C GLU A 108 -3.76 -26.57 -10.55
N VAL A 109 -4.28 -27.05 -11.68
CA VAL A 109 -5.22 -26.30 -12.51
C VAL A 109 -6.52 -27.07 -12.73
N VAL A 110 -7.61 -26.33 -12.90
CA VAL A 110 -8.88 -26.84 -13.40
C VAL A 110 -9.13 -26.17 -14.74
N LEU A 111 -9.45 -26.94 -15.77
CA LEU A 111 -9.77 -26.45 -17.11
C LEU A 111 -11.28 -26.10 -17.22
N PRO A 112 -11.73 -25.35 -18.24
CA PRO A 112 -13.14 -25.03 -18.47
C PRO A 112 -14.11 -26.23 -18.46
N ASN A 113 -13.63 -27.42 -18.82
CA ASN A 113 -14.39 -28.69 -18.80
C ASN A 113 -14.32 -29.45 -17.46
N ASP A 114 -13.95 -28.77 -16.37
CA ASP A 114 -13.77 -29.30 -15.00
C ASP A 114 -12.73 -30.42 -14.83
N LYS A 115 -11.97 -30.75 -15.89
CA LYS A 115 -10.80 -31.61 -15.79
C LYS A 115 -9.75 -30.94 -14.91
N LYS A 116 -9.23 -31.69 -13.94
CA LYS A 116 -8.08 -31.26 -13.12
C LYS A 116 -6.78 -31.76 -13.75
N GLU A 117 -5.77 -30.90 -13.78
CA GLU A 117 -4.40 -31.27 -14.15
C GLU A 117 -3.42 -30.80 -13.08
N THR A 118 -2.36 -31.56 -12.85
CA THR A 118 -1.35 -31.25 -11.84
C THR A 118 0.05 -31.35 -12.42
N GLN A 119 0.90 -30.37 -12.10
CA GLN A 119 2.28 -30.32 -12.58
C GLN A 119 3.23 -30.04 -11.42
N ASN A 120 4.13 -30.98 -11.16
CA ASN A 120 5.21 -30.83 -10.19
C ASN A 120 6.54 -30.70 -10.94
N PHE A 121 7.35 -29.68 -10.63
CA PHE A 121 8.72 -29.57 -11.13
C PHE A 121 9.66 -28.96 -10.09
N ASN A 122 10.96 -29.28 -10.21
CA ASN A 122 12.01 -28.77 -9.34
C ASN A 122 12.97 -27.88 -10.14
N VAL A 123 13.40 -26.79 -9.52
CA VAL A 123 14.47 -25.92 -10.03
C VAL A 123 15.63 -25.95 -9.04
N CYS A 124 16.87 -26.09 -9.51
CA CYS A 124 18.03 -26.04 -8.62
C CYS A 124 18.35 -24.60 -8.19
N LEU A 125 18.84 -24.46 -6.97
CA LEU A 125 19.35 -23.22 -6.41
C LEU A 125 20.87 -23.35 -6.24
N LYS A 126 21.61 -22.29 -6.57
CA LYS A 126 23.07 -22.25 -6.42
C LYS A 126 23.51 -20.87 -5.94
N GLY A 127 23.88 -20.79 -4.65
CA GLY A 127 24.55 -19.61 -4.08
C GLY A 127 25.94 -19.38 -4.69
N ASP A 128 26.37 -18.11 -4.70
CA ASP A 128 27.72 -17.69 -5.04
C ASP A 128 28.43 -17.17 -3.79
N THR A 129 29.69 -17.57 -3.58
CA THR A 129 30.54 -16.94 -2.56
C THR A 129 31.05 -15.57 -3.04
N PRO A 130 31.09 -14.54 -2.16
CA PRO A 130 31.28 -13.17 -2.61
C PRO A 130 32.74 -12.84 -2.97
N LYS A 131 32.92 -12.22 -4.14
CA LYS A 131 34.00 -11.25 -4.38
C LYS A 131 33.37 -9.92 -4.77
N ILE A 132 33.47 -8.94 -3.89
CA ILE A 132 33.02 -7.57 -4.15
C ILE A 132 33.97 -6.96 -5.18
N VAL A 133 33.42 -6.52 -6.32
CA VAL A 133 34.14 -5.68 -7.29
C VAL A 133 33.23 -4.51 -7.65
N THR A 134 33.34 -3.44 -6.87
CA THR A 134 32.72 -2.16 -7.18
C THR A 134 33.35 -1.59 -8.46
N ARG A 135 32.55 -1.27 -9.48
CA ARG A 135 32.98 -0.40 -10.57
C ARG A 135 32.04 0.78 -10.69
N SER A 136 32.57 1.95 -10.31
CA SER A 136 31.93 3.24 -10.53
C SER A 136 31.82 3.53 -12.03
N PHE A 137 30.71 4.15 -12.43
CA PHE A 137 30.59 4.85 -13.70
C PHE A 137 30.08 6.26 -13.43
N THR A 138 31.01 7.15 -13.06
CA THR A 138 30.82 8.59 -13.25
C THR A 138 30.67 8.87 -14.74
N ASN A 139 29.53 9.41 -15.16
CA ASN A 139 29.40 9.98 -16.50
C ASN A 139 28.53 11.23 -16.42
N THR A 140 29.18 12.38 -16.29
CA THR A 140 28.53 13.68 -16.06
C THR A 140 27.94 14.22 -17.35
N THR A 141 26.76 13.72 -17.74
CA THR A 141 25.88 14.40 -18.68
C THR A 141 24.56 14.69 -17.98
N THR A 142 24.03 15.90 -18.17
CA THR A 142 22.72 16.32 -17.68
C THR A 142 21.61 15.67 -18.51
N LYS A 143 21.46 14.34 -18.36
CA LYS A 143 20.21 13.67 -18.71
C LYS A 143 19.06 14.42 -18.02
N LYS A 144 18.07 14.81 -18.81
CA LYS A 144 16.75 15.17 -18.30
C LYS A 144 16.26 14.03 -17.40
N LYS A 145 15.83 14.32 -16.18
CA LYS A 145 15.21 13.30 -15.32
C LYS A 145 13.84 12.97 -15.91
N ASP A 146 13.62 11.73 -16.30
CA ASP A 146 12.33 11.27 -16.82
C ASP A 146 11.34 10.89 -15.70
N TYR A 147 11.39 11.68 -14.61
CA TYR A 147 10.60 11.56 -13.40
C TYR A 147 10.56 12.87 -12.62
N ILE A 148 9.62 13.00 -11.71
CA ILE A 148 9.40 14.16 -10.84
C ILE A 148 9.94 13.83 -9.45
N GLU A 149 10.61 14.76 -8.80
CA GLU A 149 11.12 14.58 -7.44
C GLU A 149 10.20 15.27 -6.42
N ILE A 150 9.57 14.47 -5.56
CA ILE A 150 8.72 14.93 -4.45
C ILE A 150 9.52 14.83 -3.15
N PRO A 151 9.95 15.97 -2.57
CA PRO A 151 10.78 15.97 -1.38
C PRO A 151 9.90 16.03 -0.12
N VAL A 152 9.88 14.95 0.67
CA VAL A 152 8.95 14.76 1.81
C VAL A 152 9.70 14.79 3.14
N SER A 153 9.20 15.52 4.13
CA SER A 153 9.80 15.53 5.48
C SER A 153 9.22 14.43 6.38
N PHE A 154 10.02 13.94 7.33
CA PHE A 154 9.61 12.86 8.22
C PHE A 154 9.97 13.11 9.68
N ALA A 155 9.13 12.57 10.56
CA ALA A 155 9.48 12.24 11.94
C ALA A 155 9.23 10.74 12.17
N THR A 156 10.13 10.07 12.88
CA THR A 156 10.02 8.62 13.12
C THR A 156 10.68 8.19 14.43
N ASP A 157 10.00 7.33 15.18
CA ASP A 157 10.51 6.63 16.37
C ASP A 157 10.83 5.15 16.07
N ARG A 158 11.21 4.88 14.82
CA ARG A 158 11.84 3.64 14.35
C ARG A 158 13.36 3.67 14.55
N ASN A 159 13.94 2.50 14.77
CA ASN A 159 15.39 2.33 14.82
C ASN A 159 16.03 2.62 13.45
N ASP A 160 17.06 3.47 13.43
CA ASP A 160 17.98 3.59 12.31
C ASP A 160 18.82 2.31 12.24
N THR A 161 18.62 1.48 11.20
CA THR A 161 19.38 0.23 11.00
C THR A 161 20.83 0.48 10.62
N LYS A 162 21.12 1.70 10.14
CA LYS A 162 22.33 2.10 9.43
C LYS A 162 22.55 1.44 8.08
N ASP A 163 21.53 0.80 7.50
CA ASP A 163 21.68 0.17 6.18
C ASP A 163 22.01 1.20 5.08
N SER A 164 22.60 0.67 4.01
CA SER A 164 22.85 1.33 2.74
C SER A 164 21.62 1.38 1.83
N ASP A 165 20.71 0.40 1.91
CA ASP A 165 19.41 0.53 1.25
C ASP A 165 18.56 1.56 1.99
N LEU A 166 17.90 2.44 1.24
CA LEU A 166 17.06 3.49 1.81
C LEU A 166 15.68 2.98 2.23
N ASN A 167 15.28 1.80 1.73
CA ASN A 167 14.05 1.12 2.12
C ASN A 167 14.20 0.49 3.52
N ASP A 168 15.30 -0.25 3.75
CA ASP A 168 15.61 -0.90 5.04
C ASP A 168 16.23 0.04 6.09
N ARG A 169 16.41 1.32 5.76
CA ARG A 169 17.10 2.31 6.60
C ARG A 169 16.46 2.51 7.99
N PHE A 170 15.17 2.23 8.12
CA PHE A 170 14.39 2.43 9.33
C PHE A 170 13.51 1.22 9.62
N GLY A 171 13.89 0.44 10.63
CA GLY A 171 13.30 -0.87 10.91
C GLY A 171 11.97 -0.83 11.70
N GLY A 172 11.56 -2.01 12.19
CA GLY A 172 10.38 -2.19 13.03
C GLY A 172 10.61 -2.00 14.54
N LYS A 173 11.83 -1.73 15.02
CA LYS A 173 12.08 -1.59 16.47
C LYS A 173 11.87 -0.15 16.93
N ARG A 174 11.38 0.01 18.16
CA ARG A 174 11.20 1.29 18.86
C ARG A 174 12.54 1.98 19.09
N ALA A 175 12.61 3.30 18.91
CA ALA A 175 13.77 4.15 19.19
C ALA A 175 13.34 5.57 19.60
N GLU A 176 14.28 6.45 19.95
CA GLU A 176 13.99 7.88 20.13
C GLU A 176 13.53 8.54 18.83
N ILE A 177 12.77 9.63 18.92
CA ILE A 177 12.22 10.32 17.75
C ILE A 177 13.32 11.03 16.93
N GLN A 178 13.44 10.64 15.67
CA GLN A 178 14.40 11.16 14.70
C GLN A 178 13.68 11.94 13.58
N TYR A 179 14.37 12.94 13.03
CA TYR A 179 13.82 13.86 12.03
C TYR A 179 14.63 13.82 10.74
N GLY A 180 14.01 14.22 9.63
CA GLY A 180 14.73 14.43 8.38
C GLY A 180 13.86 14.73 7.16
N ARG A 181 14.46 14.51 6.00
CA ARG A 181 13.79 14.62 4.70
C ARG A 181 14.24 13.50 3.78
N VAL A 182 13.30 12.97 3.00
CA VAL A 182 13.55 12.08 1.87
C VAL A 182 13.26 12.81 0.56
N VAL A 183 13.81 12.32 -0.54
CA VAL A 183 13.36 12.67 -1.89
C VAL A 183 12.86 11.40 -2.55
N VAL A 184 11.64 11.43 -3.07
CA VAL A 184 10.99 10.29 -3.73
C VAL A 184 10.76 10.64 -5.20
N SER A 185 11.04 9.72 -6.12
CA SER A 185 10.64 9.86 -7.53
C SER A 185 9.15 9.57 -7.70
N ILE A 186 8.50 10.26 -8.63
CA ILE A 186 7.21 9.88 -9.21
C ILE A 186 7.43 9.81 -10.72
N PRO A 187 7.14 8.67 -11.39
CA PRO A 187 7.45 8.50 -12.80
C PRO A 187 6.48 9.29 -13.68
N TYR A 188 6.87 9.70 -14.90
CA TYR A 188 5.98 10.50 -15.77
C TYR A 188 4.73 9.74 -16.28
N ASN A 189 4.70 8.41 -16.16
CA ASN A 189 3.54 7.57 -16.49
C ASN A 189 2.69 7.19 -15.26
N HIS A 190 2.91 7.85 -14.11
CA HIS A 190 2.22 7.59 -12.84
C HIS A 190 0.70 7.61 -12.96
N LYS A 191 0.04 6.71 -12.25
CA LYS A 191 -1.42 6.59 -12.18
C LYS A 191 -1.94 7.02 -10.83
N LEU A 192 -2.99 7.83 -10.86
CA LEU A 192 -3.56 8.44 -9.68
C LEU A 192 -4.11 7.37 -8.71
N GLY A 193 -3.55 7.35 -7.50
CA GLY A 193 -3.76 6.34 -6.44
C GLY A 193 -2.64 5.30 -6.30
N GLU A 194 -1.80 5.11 -7.33
CA GLU A 194 -0.84 4.01 -7.38
C GLU A 194 0.48 4.31 -6.71
N ILE A 195 1.12 3.27 -6.18
CA ILE A 195 2.57 3.27 -5.99
C ILE A 195 3.10 2.29 -7.00
N GLU A 196 3.67 2.79 -8.11
CA GLU A 196 4.37 1.93 -9.04
C GLU A 196 5.61 1.34 -8.36
N ARG A 197 5.47 0.15 -7.78
CA ARG A 197 6.59 -0.69 -7.35
C ARG A 197 7.19 -1.42 -8.55
N PRO A 198 8.47 -1.85 -8.47
CA PRO A 198 8.97 -2.96 -9.28
C PRO A 198 8.00 -4.14 -9.14
N SER A 199 7.49 -4.64 -10.26
CA SER A 199 6.46 -5.68 -10.27
C SER A 199 6.97 -6.92 -10.96
N TYR A 200 6.82 -8.04 -10.27
CA TYR A 200 7.16 -9.38 -10.74
C TYR A 200 6.33 -9.80 -11.97
N TRP A 201 5.21 -9.12 -12.27
CA TRP A 201 4.48 -9.20 -13.55
C TRP A 201 5.16 -8.47 -14.71
N ARG A 202 5.62 -7.25 -14.45
CA ARG A 202 6.27 -6.35 -15.42
C ARG A 202 7.75 -6.70 -15.59
N LEU A 203 8.20 -7.71 -14.86
CA LEU A 203 9.57 -8.22 -14.75
C LEU A 203 10.56 -7.15 -14.28
N GLU A 204 10.14 -6.40 -13.26
CA GLU A 204 10.91 -5.32 -12.65
C GLU A 204 11.30 -5.70 -11.22
N PHE A 205 12.62 -5.83 -10.99
CA PHE A 205 13.23 -6.43 -9.78
C PHE A 205 14.26 -5.50 -9.11
N SER A 206 14.35 -4.27 -9.60
CA SER A 206 15.13 -3.18 -9.02
C SER A 206 14.32 -1.91 -9.15
N GLU A 207 14.40 -1.03 -8.16
CA GLU A 207 13.76 0.27 -8.22
C GLU A 207 14.34 1.11 -9.37
N ASP A 208 13.46 1.70 -10.18
CA ASP A 208 13.78 2.46 -11.40
C ASP A 208 12.94 3.74 -11.37
N PRO A 209 13.51 4.91 -11.07
CA PRO A 209 12.73 6.12 -10.85
C PRO A 209 11.95 6.60 -12.08
N THR A 210 12.30 6.13 -13.29
CA THR A 210 11.58 6.47 -14.53
C THR A 210 10.25 5.71 -14.69
N LYS A 211 10.04 4.67 -13.88
CA LYS A 211 8.85 3.81 -13.89
C LYS A 211 8.21 3.59 -12.52
N HIS A 212 8.93 3.92 -11.46
CA HIS A 212 8.60 3.53 -10.09
C HIS A 212 8.66 4.71 -9.13
N VAL A 213 7.90 4.59 -8.04
CA VAL A 213 7.96 5.49 -6.89
C VAL A 213 9.08 5.01 -5.96
N VAL A 214 10.21 5.75 -5.90
CA VAL A 214 11.48 5.26 -5.33
C VAL A 214 12.15 6.32 -4.46
N ILE A 215 12.67 5.95 -3.27
CA ILE A 215 13.46 6.87 -2.45
C ILE A 215 14.83 7.12 -3.12
N GLN A 216 15.01 8.33 -3.67
CA GLN A 216 16.26 8.78 -4.30
C GLN A 216 17.32 9.19 -3.28
N SER A 217 16.92 9.72 -2.13
CA SER A 217 17.85 10.10 -1.06
C SER A 217 17.15 10.24 0.30
N LEU A 218 17.92 10.12 1.38
CA LEU A 218 17.48 10.36 2.75
C LEU A 218 18.52 11.21 3.49
N LYS A 219 18.08 12.30 4.13
CA LYS A 219 18.91 13.16 4.96
C LYS A 219 18.29 13.32 6.36
N LYS A 220 18.95 12.75 7.37
CA LYS A 220 18.62 13.00 8.79
C LYS A 220 18.93 14.46 9.14
N GLN A 221 18.17 15.01 10.08
CA GLN A 221 18.32 16.38 10.58
C GLN A 221 18.17 16.38 12.12
N ASN A 222 18.77 17.36 12.79
CA ASN A 222 18.37 17.67 14.16
C ASN A 222 16.99 18.35 14.16
N LYS A 223 16.34 18.41 15.32
CA LYS A 223 14.96 18.87 15.48
C LYS A 223 14.75 20.32 15.01
N ASP A 224 15.67 21.21 15.35
CA ASP A 224 15.49 22.64 15.08
C ASP A 224 15.86 23.00 13.63
N ASP A 225 16.86 22.36 13.02
CA ASP A 225 17.09 22.42 11.57
C ASP A 225 15.87 21.92 10.77
N PHE A 226 15.27 20.81 11.21
CA PHE A 226 14.08 20.25 10.57
C PHE A 226 12.93 21.27 10.56
N PHE A 227 12.56 21.83 11.72
CA PHE A 227 11.46 22.78 11.81
C PHE A 227 11.78 24.15 11.18
N ASN A 228 12.98 24.70 11.36
CA ASN A 228 13.38 25.97 10.75
C ASN A 228 13.36 25.88 9.22
N GLN A 229 13.87 24.79 8.63
CA GLN A 229 13.84 24.59 7.19
C GLN A 229 12.42 24.27 6.67
N MET A 230 11.58 23.62 7.49
CA MET A 230 10.16 23.36 7.18
C MET A 230 9.36 24.67 7.10
N LYS A 231 9.45 25.52 8.14
CA LYS A 231 8.89 26.88 8.15
C LYS A 231 9.31 27.68 6.91
N ASN A 232 10.60 27.67 6.58
CA ASN A 232 11.16 28.37 5.43
C ASN A 232 10.71 27.83 4.05
N ARG A 233 10.18 26.59 3.98
CA ARG A 233 9.51 26.05 2.79
C ARG A 233 8.03 26.41 2.76
N ILE A 234 7.32 26.18 3.86
CA ILE A 234 5.89 26.50 4.04
C ILE A 234 5.62 27.97 3.69
N ALA A 235 6.43 28.89 4.22
CA ALA A 235 6.31 30.34 3.95
C ALA A 235 6.47 30.75 2.46
N LYS A 236 7.08 29.90 1.63
CA LYS A 236 7.23 30.11 0.17
C LYS A 236 6.18 29.34 -0.63
N ASN A 237 5.77 28.19 -0.13
CA ASN A 237 5.02 27.17 -0.85
C ASN A 237 3.58 27.10 -0.31
N GLY A 238 2.77 28.12 -0.60
CA GLY A 238 1.33 28.12 -0.32
C GLY A 238 0.92 28.06 1.17
N LYS A 239 1.86 28.25 2.12
CA LYS A 239 1.63 28.27 3.59
C LYS A 239 0.93 27.06 4.21
N SER A 240 0.71 26.01 3.44
CA SER A 240 0.00 24.80 3.85
C SER A 240 0.98 23.69 4.20
N THR A 241 0.58 22.78 5.09
CA THR A 241 1.27 21.50 5.30
C THR A 241 0.27 20.40 5.61
N PHE A 242 0.60 19.15 5.27
CA PHE A 242 -0.16 17.99 5.74
C PHE A 242 0.75 16.99 6.45
N LEU A 243 0.17 16.30 7.43
CA LEU A 243 0.79 15.18 8.14
C LEU A 243 0.04 13.89 7.82
N PHE A 244 0.75 12.91 7.25
CA PHE A 244 0.26 11.54 7.09
C PHE A 244 0.73 10.63 8.23
N VAL A 245 -0.18 9.84 8.80
CA VAL A 245 0.09 8.81 9.81
C VAL A 245 -0.38 7.45 9.25
N HIS A 246 0.57 6.57 8.95
CA HIS A 246 0.31 5.31 8.26
C HIS A 246 -0.39 4.25 9.14
N GLY A 247 -0.94 3.23 8.49
CA GLY A 247 -1.57 2.07 9.14
C GLY A 247 -0.58 1.03 9.67
N TYR A 248 -1.13 -0.10 10.15
CA TYR A 248 -0.40 -1.34 10.42
C TYR A 248 0.19 -1.93 9.11
N ASN A 249 1.10 -2.90 9.21
CA ASN A 249 1.70 -3.58 8.04
C ASN A 249 2.27 -2.59 7.00
N VAL A 250 3.03 -1.59 7.46
CA VAL A 250 3.66 -0.55 6.62
C VAL A 250 5.11 -0.32 7.07
N SER A 251 6.05 -0.33 6.12
CA SER A 251 7.45 0.02 6.38
C SER A 251 7.66 1.55 6.47
N PHE A 252 8.86 2.00 6.86
CA PHE A 252 9.22 3.42 6.70
C PHE A 252 9.17 3.85 5.23
N ALA A 253 9.61 2.96 4.33
CA ALA A 253 9.73 3.20 2.91
C ALA A 253 8.35 3.41 2.26
N ASP A 254 7.40 2.55 2.58
CA ASP A 254 6.03 2.65 2.05
C ASP A 254 5.30 3.88 2.61
N ALA A 255 5.53 4.23 3.88
CA ALA A 255 5.02 5.47 4.44
C ALA A 255 5.57 6.71 3.71
N ALA A 256 6.88 6.75 3.43
CA ALA A 256 7.51 7.82 2.66
C ALA A 256 6.91 7.95 1.25
N MET A 257 6.76 6.82 0.57
CA MET A 257 6.39 6.77 -0.84
C MET A 257 4.87 6.95 -1.05
N ARG A 258 4.04 6.45 -0.13
CA ARG A 258 2.61 6.79 -0.07
C ARG A 258 2.39 8.28 0.18
N THR A 259 3.21 8.90 1.04
CA THR A 259 3.14 10.36 1.28
C THR A 259 3.51 11.16 0.04
N ALA A 260 4.54 10.72 -0.71
CA ALA A 260 4.92 11.34 -1.97
C ALA A 260 3.82 11.24 -3.04
N GLN A 261 3.22 10.05 -3.21
CA GLN A 261 2.07 9.82 -4.09
C GLN A 261 0.87 10.71 -3.73
N ILE A 262 0.46 10.74 -2.45
CA ILE A 262 -0.63 11.61 -1.96
C ILE A 262 -0.34 13.08 -2.28
N THR A 263 0.91 13.53 -2.11
CA THR A 263 1.32 14.91 -2.45
C THR A 263 1.13 15.20 -3.94
N PHE A 264 1.56 14.26 -4.79
CA PHE A 264 1.54 14.42 -6.24
C PHE A 264 0.12 14.45 -6.80
N ASP A 265 -0.72 13.49 -6.43
CA ASP A 265 -2.08 13.35 -6.95
C ASP A 265 -3.02 14.47 -6.50
N LEU A 266 -2.90 14.88 -5.23
CA LEU A 266 -3.60 16.07 -4.73
C LEU A 266 -3.03 17.37 -5.33
N ARG A 267 -1.91 17.30 -6.05
CA ARG A 267 -1.11 18.44 -6.53
C ARG A 267 -0.86 19.43 -5.40
N PHE A 268 -0.55 18.91 -4.22
CA PHE A 268 -0.46 19.68 -2.99
C PHE A 268 0.77 20.57 -3.04
N SER A 269 0.53 21.89 -3.05
CA SER A 269 1.59 22.89 -3.17
C SER A 269 2.33 23.16 -1.86
N GLY A 270 1.79 22.72 -0.72
CA GLY A 270 2.38 22.89 0.61
C GLY A 270 3.51 21.90 0.92
N GLU A 271 3.96 21.90 2.18
CA GLU A 271 4.95 20.94 2.69
C GLU A 271 4.28 19.60 3.07
N PRO A 272 4.66 18.46 2.44
CA PRO A 272 4.21 17.15 2.86
C PRO A 272 5.09 16.56 3.97
N VAL A 273 4.46 15.98 4.98
CA VAL A 273 5.11 15.39 6.15
C VAL A 273 4.49 14.04 6.49
N PHE A 274 5.27 13.09 6.99
CA PHE A 274 4.74 11.87 7.61
C PHE A 274 5.33 11.57 8.98
N TYR A 275 4.50 10.97 9.83
CA TYR A 275 4.93 10.31 11.06
C TYR A 275 5.04 8.81 10.78
N SER A 276 6.24 8.25 10.89
CA SER A 276 6.44 6.80 10.76
C SER A 276 6.70 6.17 12.12
N TRP A 277 5.67 5.55 12.67
CA TRP A 277 5.73 4.77 13.90
C TRP A 277 6.22 3.34 13.61
N PRO A 278 6.77 2.60 14.59
CA PRO A 278 7.38 1.28 14.37
C PRO A 278 6.38 0.15 14.09
N SER A 279 5.64 0.23 12.99
CA SER A 279 4.95 -0.94 12.40
C SER A 279 5.99 -1.95 11.90
N GLN A 280 5.72 -3.25 12.07
CA GLN A 280 6.63 -4.33 11.69
C GLN A 280 6.68 -4.58 10.17
N GLY A 281 5.78 -3.98 9.38
CA GLY A 281 5.70 -4.29 7.94
C GLY A 281 5.29 -5.75 7.66
N SER A 282 4.58 -6.41 8.59
CA SER A 282 4.11 -7.78 8.43
C SER A 282 2.68 -7.96 8.94
N THR A 283 1.84 -8.64 8.16
CA THR A 283 0.45 -8.98 8.49
C THR A 283 0.35 -9.92 9.69
N ALA A 284 1.36 -10.76 9.92
CA ALA A 284 1.42 -11.68 11.05
C ALA A 284 1.74 -10.98 12.38
N SER A 285 2.21 -9.72 12.35
CA SER A 285 2.66 -8.97 13.53
C SER A 285 1.63 -8.01 14.10
N TYR A 286 0.34 -8.18 13.76
CA TYR A 286 -0.74 -7.25 14.10
C TYR A 286 -0.76 -6.79 15.57
N THR A 287 -0.64 -7.71 16.54
CA THR A 287 -0.65 -7.37 17.98
C THR A 287 0.63 -6.67 18.47
N ILE A 288 1.74 -6.83 17.76
CA ILE A 288 2.98 -6.06 17.98
C ILE A 288 2.77 -4.63 17.49
N ASP A 289 2.13 -4.46 16.33
CA ASP A 289 1.74 -3.16 15.79
C ASP A 289 0.79 -2.41 16.73
N GLU A 290 -0.22 -3.08 17.32
CA GLU A 290 -1.09 -2.50 18.35
C GLU A 290 -0.32 -1.97 19.57
N ALA A 291 0.60 -2.79 20.09
CA ALA A 291 1.44 -2.39 21.22
C ALA A 291 2.43 -1.26 20.86
N ASN A 292 2.82 -1.16 19.58
CA ASN A 292 3.75 -0.15 19.08
C ASN A 292 3.07 1.19 18.82
N ILE A 293 1.85 1.24 18.27
CA ILE A 293 1.11 2.50 18.08
C ILE A 293 0.70 3.13 19.42
N GLU A 294 0.32 2.32 20.42
CA GLU A 294 0.01 2.82 21.77
C GLU A 294 1.26 3.38 22.47
N TRP A 295 2.42 2.75 22.27
CA TRP A 295 3.70 3.27 22.77
C TRP A 295 4.13 4.56 22.05
N ALA A 296 3.97 4.61 20.73
CA ALA A 296 4.33 5.79 19.91
C ALA A 296 3.43 7.02 20.19
N ARG A 297 2.25 6.84 20.81
CA ARG A 297 1.30 7.92 21.13
C ARG A 297 1.95 9.13 21.80
N LEU A 298 2.84 8.93 22.78
CA LEU A 298 3.48 10.04 23.50
C LEU A 298 4.48 10.81 22.62
N ASN A 299 5.27 10.08 21.82
CA ASN A 299 6.18 10.68 20.84
C ASN A 299 5.39 11.47 19.77
N MET A 300 4.29 10.90 19.29
CA MET A 300 3.37 11.52 18.34
C MET A 300 2.71 12.78 18.91
N LYS A 301 2.26 12.77 20.18
CA LYS A 301 1.74 13.97 20.86
C LYS A 301 2.79 15.08 20.95
N ASN A 302 4.00 14.74 21.37
CA ASN A 302 5.11 15.70 21.45
C ASN A 302 5.46 16.27 20.07
N PHE A 303 5.52 15.42 19.04
CA PHE A 303 5.71 15.84 17.66
C PHE A 303 4.59 16.78 17.18
N LEU A 304 3.31 16.42 17.41
CA LEU A 304 2.17 17.25 17.03
C LEU A 304 2.23 18.63 17.69
N ARG A 305 2.60 18.73 18.97
CA ARG A 305 2.82 20.02 19.65
C ARG A 305 3.88 20.86 18.94
N ASP A 306 5.04 20.28 18.66
CA ASP A 306 6.13 20.96 17.94
C ASP A 306 5.73 21.31 16.48
N TYR A 307 4.94 20.47 15.82
CA TYR A 307 4.46 20.67 14.44
C TYR A 307 3.39 21.77 14.33
N LEU A 308 2.42 21.84 15.25
CA LEU A 308 1.42 22.92 15.30
C LEU A 308 2.03 24.27 15.72
N THR A 309 3.17 24.28 16.42
CA THR A 309 3.82 25.52 16.92
C THR A 309 4.96 26.03 16.04
N LYS A 310 5.92 25.18 15.64
CA LYS A 310 7.17 25.60 14.99
C LYS A 310 7.10 25.74 13.46
N THR A 311 6.06 25.22 12.81
CA THR A 311 5.93 25.28 11.34
C THR A 311 5.51 26.64 10.81
N GLU A 312 4.78 27.42 11.63
CA GLU A 312 4.13 28.68 11.24
C GLU A 312 3.28 28.58 9.95
N ALA A 313 2.73 27.40 9.68
CA ALA A 313 1.69 27.24 8.67
C ALA A 313 0.42 28.03 9.02
N ASP A 314 -0.27 28.52 7.99
CA ASP A 314 -1.62 29.06 8.12
C ASP A 314 -2.64 27.90 8.08
N ASP A 315 -2.38 26.87 7.26
CA ASP A 315 -3.22 25.68 7.10
C ASP A 315 -2.48 24.37 7.41
N ILE A 316 -3.08 23.53 8.27
CA ILE A 316 -2.55 22.22 8.66
C ILE A 316 -3.61 21.13 8.51
N TYR A 317 -3.36 20.18 7.61
CA TYR A 317 -4.22 19.03 7.35
C TYR A 317 -3.66 17.78 8.05
N LEU A 318 -4.46 17.09 8.85
CA LEU A 318 -4.02 15.89 9.57
C LEU A 318 -4.71 14.66 8.98
N VAL A 319 -3.95 13.71 8.45
CA VAL A 319 -4.45 12.51 7.76
C VAL A 319 -3.93 11.26 8.47
N ALA A 320 -4.82 10.39 8.94
CA ALA A 320 -4.45 9.09 9.49
C ALA A 320 -5.19 7.94 8.81
N HIS A 321 -4.50 6.82 8.64
CA HIS A 321 -5.04 5.63 8.00
C HIS A 321 -5.02 4.41 8.92
N SER A 322 -6.10 3.60 8.90
CA SER A 322 -6.21 2.33 9.60
C SER A 322 -5.77 2.44 11.07
N MET A 323 -4.84 1.61 11.52
CA MET A 323 -4.34 1.59 12.90
C MET A 323 -3.65 2.90 13.32
N GLY A 324 -3.10 3.70 12.38
CA GLY A 324 -2.52 5.01 12.65
C GLY A 324 -3.50 5.99 13.31
N ASN A 325 -4.80 5.82 13.06
CA ASN A 325 -5.85 6.57 13.75
C ASN A 325 -5.83 6.35 15.27
N ARG A 326 -5.49 5.13 15.76
CA ARG A 326 -5.40 4.84 17.20
C ARG A 326 -4.39 5.75 17.91
N GLY A 327 -3.28 6.08 17.24
CA GLY A 327 -2.27 7.02 17.73
C GLY A 327 -2.75 8.46 17.59
N LEU A 328 -3.14 8.87 16.38
CA LEU A 328 -3.48 10.27 16.09
C LEU A 328 -4.64 10.80 16.94
N THR A 329 -5.75 10.06 17.06
CA THR A 329 -6.93 10.59 17.77
C THR A 329 -6.66 10.75 19.26
N LYS A 330 -5.97 9.79 19.90
CA LYS A 330 -5.56 9.88 21.31
C LYS A 330 -4.55 10.99 21.54
N ALA A 331 -3.51 11.07 20.71
CA ALA A 331 -2.48 12.11 20.80
C ALA A 331 -3.07 13.52 20.64
N LEU A 332 -4.03 13.71 19.73
CA LEU A 332 -4.75 14.99 19.59
C LEU A 332 -5.66 15.29 20.78
N ILE A 333 -6.42 14.32 21.30
CA ILE A 333 -7.28 14.53 22.48
C ILE A 333 -6.43 14.95 23.70
N GLU A 334 -5.29 14.32 23.92
CA GLU A 334 -4.34 14.70 24.97
C GLU A 334 -3.71 16.07 24.72
N LEU A 335 -3.26 16.35 23.49
CA LEU A 335 -2.67 17.64 23.14
C LEU A 335 -3.66 18.79 23.36
N MET A 336 -4.95 18.60 23.06
CA MET A 336 -5.99 19.60 23.33
C MET A 336 -6.43 19.67 24.81
N ASN A 337 -5.99 18.75 25.67
CA ASN A 337 -6.12 18.92 27.13
C ASN A 337 -5.03 19.84 27.69
N GLU A 338 -3.82 19.75 27.14
CA GLU A 338 -2.62 20.48 27.57
C GLU A 338 -2.51 21.86 26.91
N HIS A 339 -2.89 21.96 25.64
CA HIS A 339 -2.72 23.14 24.78
C HIS A 339 -3.97 23.35 23.87
N PRO A 340 -5.14 23.71 24.45
CA PRO A 340 -6.40 23.85 23.71
C PRO A 340 -6.46 25.02 22.71
N ASP A 341 -5.49 25.93 22.77
CA ASP A 341 -5.27 27.03 21.83
C ASP A 341 -4.75 26.55 20.46
N LEU A 342 -3.94 25.48 20.45
CA LEU A 342 -3.34 24.92 19.23
C LEU A 342 -4.37 24.36 18.24
N LYS A 343 -5.62 24.10 18.68
CA LYS A 343 -6.74 23.75 17.80
C LYS A 343 -6.91 24.73 16.64
N ASN A 344 -6.59 26.00 16.87
CA ASN A 344 -6.77 27.07 15.90
C ASN A 344 -5.91 26.86 14.64
N LYS A 345 -4.77 26.15 14.76
CA LYS A 345 -3.84 25.81 13.68
C LYS A 345 -4.25 24.63 12.80
N ILE A 346 -5.23 23.82 13.21
CA ILE A 346 -5.70 22.67 12.43
C ILE A 346 -6.77 23.13 11.44
N THR A 347 -6.70 22.74 10.18
CA THR A 347 -7.71 23.07 9.15
C THR A 347 -8.76 21.97 9.01
N GLU A 348 -8.33 20.72 8.87
CA GLU A 348 -9.18 19.54 8.68
C GLU A 348 -8.49 18.29 9.24
N ILE A 349 -9.28 17.32 9.72
CA ILE A 349 -8.79 16.01 10.17
C ILE A 349 -9.45 14.91 9.35
N ILE A 350 -8.66 14.23 8.52
CA ILE A 350 -9.09 13.10 7.69
C ILE A 350 -8.74 11.80 8.41
N LEU A 351 -9.78 11.06 8.82
CA LEU A 351 -9.69 9.75 9.46
C LEU A 351 -10.11 8.69 8.43
N ALA A 352 -9.15 8.02 7.80
CA ALA A 352 -9.41 7.06 6.73
C ALA A 352 -9.37 5.61 7.23
N ALA A 353 -10.44 4.87 6.93
CA ALA A 353 -10.67 3.48 7.33
C ALA A 353 -10.25 3.15 8.78
N PRO A 354 -10.70 3.89 9.84
CA PRO A 354 -10.08 3.76 11.16
C PRO A 354 -10.27 2.38 11.81
N ASP A 355 -9.14 1.71 12.05
CA ASP A 355 -9.05 0.50 12.87
C ASP A 355 -9.08 0.91 14.35
N ILE A 356 -10.25 1.34 14.79
CA ILE A 356 -10.63 1.68 16.17
C ILE A 356 -11.95 0.93 16.42
N ASP A 357 -12.21 0.45 17.63
CA ASP A 357 -13.52 -0.14 17.95
C ASP A 357 -14.67 0.87 17.72
N ALA A 358 -15.71 0.47 17.00
CA ALA A 358 -16.77 1.37 16.55
C ALA A 358 -17.51 2.03 17.71
N ASP A 359 -17.72 1.33 18.83
CA ASP A 359 -18.43 1.86 19.99
C ASP A 359 -17.50 2.70 20.88
N VAL A 360 -16.23 2.32 21.01
CA VAL A 360 -15.21 3.21 21.62
C VAL A 360 -15.08 4.52 20.83
N PHE A 361 -15.10 4.46 19.50
CA PHE A 361 -15.02 5.66 18.67
C PHE A 361 -16.26 6.54 18.83
N ARG A 362 -17.46 5.94 18.75
CA ARG A 362 -18.76 6.60 18.88
C ARG A 362 -18.99 7.21 20.27
N ARG A 363 -18.56 6.53 21.34
CA ARG A 363 -18.76 6.92 22.75
C ARG A 363 -17.67 7.85 23.28
N ASP A 364 -16.39 7.50 23.07
CA ASP A 364 -15.28 8.08 23.83
C ASP A 364 -14.41 9.06 23.01
N ILE A 365 -14.18 8.76 21.72
CA ILE A 365 -13.20 9.48 20.90
C ILE A 365 -13.84 10.63 20.11
N ALA A 366 -14.81 10.33 19.24
CA ALA A 366 -15.39 11.35 18.36
C ALA A 366 -16.05 12.51 19.13
N PRO A 367 -16.83 12.29 20.23
CA PRO A 367 -17.37 13.39 21.03
C PRO A 367 -16.28 14.27 21.65
N GLN A 368 -15.14 13.71 22.02
CA GLN A 368 -14.00 14.49 22.54
C GLN A 368 -13.29 15.27 21.44
N MET A 369 -13.05 14.68 20.27
CA MET A 369 -12.44 15.40 19.14
C MET A 369 -13.32 16.58 18.71
N VAL A 370 -14.62 16.36 18.49
CA VAL A 370 -15.58 17.43 18.14
C VAL A 370 -15.60 18.54 19.20
N LYS A 371 -15.70 18.18 20.49
CA LYS A 371 -15.77 19.16 21.59
C LYS A 371 -14.48 19.96 21.81
N LYS A 372 -13.31 19.33 21.65
CA LYS A 372 -12.00 19.93 21.98
C LYS A 372 -11.38 20.66 20.78
N ILE A 373 -11.35 20.00 19.63
CA ILE A 373 -10.66 20.50 18.43
C ILE A 373 -11.53 21.57 17.73
N GLN A 374 -12.85 21.36 17.65
CA GLN A 374 -13.79 22.35 17.08
C GLN A 374 -13.45 22.78 15.64
N LYS A 375 -12.75 21.91 14.91
CA LYS A 375 -12.43 22.01 13.48
C LYS A 375 -13.10 20.84 12.75
N PRO A 376 -13.24 20.90 11.42
CA PRO A 376 -13.68 19.79 10.60
C PRO A 376 -13.01 18.45 10.91
N ILE A 377 -13.82 17.38 10.87
CA ILE A 377 -13.39 16.00 10.95
C ILE A 377 -14.16 15.22 9.88
N THR A 378 -13.43 14.58 8.97
CA THR A 378 -13.96 13.79 7.86
C THR A 378 -13.56 12.32 8.05
N LEU A 379 -14.53 11.42 8.04
CA LEU A 379 -14.37 9.99 8.34
C LEU A 379 -14.70 9.15 7.10
N TYR A 380 -13.68 8.58 6.45
CA TYR A 380 -13.89 7.67 5.31
C TYR A 380 -14.04 6.22 5.80
N VAL A 381 -15.10 5.54 5.36
CA VAL A 381 -15.46 4.16 5.75
C VAL A 381 -15.73 3.27 4.52
N SER A 382 -15.62 1.95 4.66
CA SER A 382 -15.89 0.99 3.58
C SER A 382 -16.38 -0.36 4.10
N SER A 383 -17.21 -1.07 3.33
CA SER A 383 -17.58 -2.47 3.59
C SER A 383 -16.49 -3.45 3.15
N ASP A 384 -15.64 -3.03 2.22
CA ASP A 384 -14.82 -3.91 1.37
C ASP A 384 -13.35 -3.95 1.82
N ASP A 385 -13.02 -3.19 2.87
CA ASP A 385 -11.68 -3.09 3.42
C ASP A 385 -11.24 -4.41 4.09
N LEU A 386 -10.37 -5.14 3.39
CA LEU A 386 -9.84 -6.44 3.82
C LEU A 386 -9.02 -6.35 5.13
N ALA A 387 -8.40 -5.20 5.43
CA ALA A 387 -7.67 -5.00 6.68
C ALA A 387 -8.62 -4.84 7.86
N LEU A 388 -9.72 -4.12 7.69
CA LEU A 388 -10.76 -4.01 8.70
C LEU A 388 -11.52 -5.33 8.87
N VAL A 389 -11.76 -6.11 7.81
CA VAL A 389 -12.28 -7.48 7.91
C VAL A 389 -11.34 -8.38 8.72
N ALA A 390 -10.03 -8.28 8.51
CA ALA A 390 -9.04 -8.98 9.33
C ALA A 390 -9.06 -8.50 10.81
N SER A 391 -9.15 -7.19 11.06
CA SER A 391 -9.26 -6.64 12.42
C SER A 391 -10.56 -7.07 13.12
N ARG A 392 -11.72 -7.05 12.44
CA ARG A 392 -12.99 -7.63 12.94
C ARG A 392 -12.84 -9.09 13.35
N LYS A 393 -12.13 -9.89 12.54
CA LYS A 393 -11.87 -11.32 12.82
C LYS A 393 -11.00 -11.55 14.05
N VAL A 394 -10.13 -10.61 14.40
CA VAL A 394 -9.31 -10.64 15.63
C VAL A 394 -10.10 -10.16 16.86
N HIS A 395 -10.93 -9.12 16.72
CA HIS A 395 -11.58 -8.45 17.85
C HIS A 395 -13.05 -8.87 18.13
N GLY A 396 -13.70 -9.56 17.20
CA GLY A 396 -15.14 -9.88 17.26
C GLY A 396 -16.10 -8.71 16.99
N ASN A 397 -15.68 -7.48 17.26
CA ASN A 397 -16.48 -6.25 17.14
C ASN A 397 -16.25 -5.48 15.83
N ALA A 398 -17.24 -4.69 15.40
CA ALA A 398 -17.11 -3.74 14.30
C ALA A 398 -16.07 -2.64 14.58
N ARG A 399 -15.40 -2.15 13.54
CA ARG A 399 -14.40 -1.07 13.54
C ARG A 399 -15.03 0.25 13.04
N ALA A 400 -14.44 1.38 13.41
CA ALA A 400 -14.98 2.70 13.06
C ALA A 400 -14.85 3.05 11.57
N GLY A 401 -13.94 2.39 10.85
CA GLY A 401 -13.84 2.43 9.39
C GLY A 401 -14.83 1.52 8.64
N ASP A 402 -15.67 0.74 9.33
CA ASP A 402 -16.61 -0.18 8.69
C ASP A 402 -17.85 0.55 8.15
N ALA A 403 -18.19 0.30 6.89
CA ALA A 403 -19.52 0.60 6.36
C ALA A 403 -20.48 -0.60 6.48
N GLY A 404 -21.76 -0.36 6.21
CA GLY A 404 -22.84 -1.36 6.30
C GLY A 404 -23.82 -1.06 7.44
N ARG A 405 -24.43 -2.10 8.02
CA ARG A 405 -25.43 -1.95 9.10
C ARG A 405 -24.90 -1.29 10.38
N GLY A 406 -23.58 -1.32 10.62
CA GLY A 406 -22.93 -0.77 11.82
C GLY A 406 -22.32 0.62 11.65
N VAL A 407 -22.51 1.26 10.49
CA VAL A 407 -21.75 2.46 10.07
C VAL A 407 -21.70 3.56 11.13
N VAL A 408 -20.50 4.11 11.35
CA VAL A 408 -20.27 5.14 12.36
C VAL A 408 -20.67 6.51 11.82
N VAL A 409 -21.78 7.04 12.33
CA VAL A 409 -22.24 8.41 12.11
C VAL A 409 -22.29 9.13 13.48
N VAL A 410 -21.61 10.27 13.60
CA VAL A 410 -21.53 11.04 14.85
C VAL A 410 -21.72 12.54 14.54
N LYS A 411 -22.54 13.24 15.34
CA LYS A 411 -22.79 14.68 15.14
C LYS A 411 -21.47 15.47 15.28
N GLY A 412 -21.07 16.15 14.21
CA GLY A 412 -19.81 16.90 14.12
C GLY A 412 -18.68 16.17 13.38
N VAL A 413 -18.94 14.96 12.87
CA VAL A 413 -18.05 14.22 11.97
C VAL A 413 -18.77 14.01 10.65
N GLU A 414 -18.11 14.26 9.52
CA GLU A 414 -18.63 13.96 8.19
C GLU A 414 -18.25 12.53 7.79
N THR A 415 -19.16 11.58 8.00
CA THR A 415 -18.99 10.19 7.53
C THR A 415 -19.21 10.11 6.02
N ILE A 416 -18.21 9.58 5.33
CA ILE A 416 -18.17 9.34 3.88
C ILE A 416 -17.96 7.85 3.64
N ASP A 417 -19.01 7.20 3.15
CA ASP A 417 -19.02 5.82 2.70
C ASP A 417 -18.38 5.73 1.31
N ALA A 418 -17.28 4.97 1.22
CA ALA A 418 -16.58 4.68 -0.01
C ALA A 418 -16.76 3.20 -0.42
N SER A 419 -17.79 2.51 0.06
CA SER A 419 -18.07 1.11 -0.32
C SER A 419 -18.37 0.95 -1.80
N GLY A 420 -17.79 -0.06 -2.45
CA GLY A 420 -17.75 -0.19 -3.90
C GLY A 420 -16.77 0.78 -4.58
N VAL A 421 -15.89 1.41 -3.80
CA VAL A 421 -14.73 2.20 -4.23
C VAL A 421 -13.54 1.69 -3.41
N ASP A 422 -12.35 1.57 -3.99
CA ASP A 422 -11.22 1.01 -3.26
C ASP A 422 -10.69 1.97 -2.19
N THR A 423 -10.96 1.67 -0.92
CA THR A 423 -10.33 2.35 0.23
C THR A 423 -8.96 1.79 0.59
N SER A 424 -8.53 0.66 0.02
CA SER A 424 -7.22 0.10 0.31
C SER A 424 -6.06 0.92 -0.29
N PHE A 425 -6.34 1.97 -1.08
CA PHE A 425 -5.37 2.97 -1.54
C PHE A 425 -4.46 3.58 -0.46
N LEU A 426 -4.78 3.50 0.83
CA LEU A 426 -3.90 3.91 1.94
C LEU A 426 -3.26 2.74 2.71
N SER A 427 -3.71 1.51 2.46
CA SER A 427 -3.15 0.26 3.00
C SER A 427 -2.18 -0.39 1.99
N HIS A 428 -2.68 -0.96 0.90
CA HIS A 428 -1.97 -1.76 -0.11
C HIS A 428 -2.68 -1.66 -1.48
N SER A 429 -1.96 -1.89 -2.58
CA SER A 429 -2.35 -1.49 -3.95
C SER A 429 -3.57 -2.20 -4.56
N TYR A 430 -4.59 -1.45 -5.01
CA TYR A 430 -5.65 -1.89 -5.93
C TYR A 430 -6.05 -0.81 -6.96
N PHE A 431 -6.34 -1.25 -8.20
CA PHE A 431 -5.86 -0.55 -9.41
C PHE A 431 -6.93 0.13 -10.29
N ALA A 432 -8.03 0.64 -9.72
CA ALA A 432 -9.12 1.23 -10.53
C ALA A 432 -9.89 2.38 -9.86
N THR A 433 -10.30 2.21 -8.60
CA THR A 433 -11.38 3.02 -8.02
C THR A 433 -10.94 4.10 -7.04
N ALA A 434 -9.68 4.08 -6.56
CA ALA A 434 -9.13 5.10 -5.65
C ALA A 434 -9.30 6.56 -6.14
N LYS A 435 -9.46 6.75 -7.45
CA LYS A 435 -9.62 8.05 -8.11
C LYS A 435 -10.70 8.93 -7.49
N THR A 436 -11.93 8.42 -7.27
CA THR A 436 -13.03 9.29 -6.80
C THR A 436 -12.88 9.71 -5.34
N ILE A 437 -12.19 8.92 -4.51
CA ILE A 437 -11.81 9.32 -3.14
C ILE A 437 -10.72 10.40 -3.19
N ILE A 438 -9.73 10.25 -4.06
CA ILE A 438 -8.66 11.24 -4.22
C ILE A 438 -9.22 12.55 -4.80
N GLU A 439 -10.14 12.51 -5.75
CA GLU A 439 -10.87 13.68 -6.25
C GLU A 439 -11.74 14.35 -5.15
N ASP A 440 -12.32 13.57 -4.24
CA ASP A 440 -13.13 14.06 -3.11
C ASP A 440 -12.27 14.74 -2.02
N ILE A 441 -11.12 14.14 -1.68
CA ILE A 441 -10.09 14.75 -0.82
C ILE A 441 -9.49 15.98 -1.50
N LEU A 442 -9.38 15.98 -2.83
CA LEU A 442 -8.84 17.10 -3.60
C LEU A 442 -9.76 18.33 -3.61
N ASP A 443 -11.08 18.14 -3.77
CA ASP A 443 -12.04 19.25 -3.60
C ASP A 443 -12.02 19.73 -2.13
N LEU A 444 -12.08 18.80 -1.17
CA LEU A 444 -12.04 19.12 0.27
C LEU A 444 -10.84 20.02 0.66
N ILE A 445 -9.64 19.69 0.20
CA ILE A 445 -8.41 20.45 0.52
C ILE A 445 -8.29 21.76 -0.30
N LYS A 446 -8.85 21.83 -1.51
CA LYS A 446 -8.73 23.04 -2.36
C LYS A 446 -9.84 24.07 -2.15
N SER A 447 -11.03 23.64 -1.76
CA SER A 447 -12.20 24.53 -1.63
C SER A 447 -12.74 24.63 -0.19
N GLY A 448 -12.31 23.76 0.72
CA GLY A 448 -12.84 23.67 2.09
C GLY A 448 -14.31 23.22 2.17
N LYS A 449 -14.93 22.84 1.04
CA LYS A 449 -16.34 22.45 0.96
C LYS A 449 -16.65 21.31 1.92
N ARG A 450 -17.64 21.53 2.78
CA ARG A 450 -18.30 20.47 3.54
C ARG A 450 -18.94 19.45 2.60
N ALA A 451 -19.06 18.20 3.06
CA ALA A 451 -19.54 17.08 2.25
C ALA A 451 -20.87 17.36 1.52
N ALA A 452 -21.75 18.19 2.10
CA ALA A 452 -23.01 18.61 1.49
C ALA A 452 -22.89 19.45 0.20
N TYR A 453 -21.68 19.93 -0.15
CA TYR A 453 -21.41 20.79 -1.31
C TYR A 453 -20.38 20.20 -2.28
N ARG A 454 -19.82 19.01 -1.99
CA ARG A 454 -18.83 18.33 -2.84
C ARG A 454 -19.54 17.48 -3.91
N GLU A 455 -19.24 17.74 -5.17
CA GLU A 455 -19.94 17.14 -6.32
C GLU A 455 -19.63 15.64 -6.50
N THR A 456 -18.50 15.19 -5.96
CA THR A 456 -18.06 13.80 -5.77
C THR A 456 -19.00 12.98 -4.88
N LEU A 457 -19.84 13.61 -4.06
CA LEU A 457 -20.64 12.94 -3.03
C LEU A 457 -22.14 12.93 -3.33
N GLU A 458 -22.81 11.88 -2.88
CA GLU A 458 -24.28 11.77 -2.81
C GLU A 458 -24.74 11.60 -1.36
N ARG A 459 -25.96 12.05 -1.05
CA ARG A 459 -26.54 11.95 0.30
C ARG A 459 -27.26 10.63 0.48
N VAL A 460 -26.82 9.82 1.44
CA VAL A 460 -27.50 8.58 1.84
C VAL A 460 -28.31 8.83 3.12
N SER A 461 -29.50 8.22 3.17
CA SER A 461 -30.40 8.25 4.33
C SER A 461 -30.87 6.83 4.61
N ARG A 462 -30.52 6.29 5.79
CA ARG A 462 -30.73 4.88 6.14
C ARG A 462 -31.01 4.79 7.63
N GLU A 463 -32.05 4.05 8.03
CA GLU A 463 -32.29 3.67 9.45
C GLU A 463 -32.15 4.87 10.44
N ASN A 464 -32.71 6.02 10.04
CA ASN A 464 -32.65 7.33 10.71
C ASN A 464 -31.27 8.01 10.86
N VAL A 465 -30.20 7.49 10.25
CA VAL A 465 -28.93 8.21 10.05
C VAL A 465 -28.81 8.79 8.63
N ILE A 466 -28.13 9.94 8.53
CA ILE A 466 -27.77 10.60 7.27
C ILE A 466 -26.25 10.64 7.18
N TYR A 467 -25.72 10.20 6.05
CA TYR A 467 -24.28 10.24 5.75
C TYR A 467 -24.07 10.48 4.25
N TRP A 468 -22.81 10.56 3.82
CA TRP A 468 -22.45 10.80 2.42
C TRP A 468 -21.85 9.55 1.80
N LYS A 469 -22.07 9.30 0.51
CA LYS A 469 -21.37 8.25 -0.22
C LYS A 469 -20.57 8.85 -1.38
N VAL A 470 -19.38 8.32 -1.64
CA VAL A 470 -18.63 8.61 -2.87
C VAL A 470 -19.41 8.07 -4.07
N LYS A 471 -19.69 8.94 -5.05
CA LYS A 471 -20.32 8.53 -6.30
C LYS A 471 -19.40 7.59 -7.06
N GLN A 472 -19.92 6.45 -7.47
CA GLN A 472 -19.27 5.61 -8.46
C GLN A 472 -19.35 6.31 -9.82
N GLY A 473 -18.24 6.31 -10.56
CA GLY A 473 -18.24 6.73 -11.95
C GLY A 473 -19.14 5.81 -12.79
N LYS A 474 -19.61 6.34 -13.92
CA LYS A 474 -19.94 5.46 -15.05
C LYS A 474 -18.65 5.28 -15.83
N ASP A 475 -18.20 4.04 -15.94
CA ASP A 475 -17.07 3.63 -16.79
C ASP A 475 -17.39 3.86 -18.29
#